data_AF-A0A834YB47-F1
#
_entry.id   AF-A0A834YB47-F1
#
_cell.length_a   1.000
_cell.length_b   1.000
_cell.length_c   1.000
_cell.angle_alpha   90.00
_cell.angle_beta   90.00
_cell.angle_gamma   90.00
#
_symmetry.space_group_name_H-M   'P 1'
#
loop_
_entity.id
_entity.type
_entity.pdbx_description
1 polymer ?
#
loop_
_entity_poly.entity_id
_entity_poly.type
_entity_poly.pdbx_seq_one_letter_code
_entity_poly.pdbx_strand_id
1 'polypeptide(L)'
;MFAYGVAADVVDDYVMIGESTSIESLRRFLRAVVEVFGEEYLRSPNNDDNSRLLAQGETRGFPGMLGSIDCMHWKWKNYPVAWKCQYERGGHHDPSIILEVVTSYDLLI
;
A
#
# COMPACT_ATOMS: atom_id res chain seq x y z
N MET A 1 7.21 -10.05 -14.58
CA MET A 1 6.94 -10.83 -13.34
C MET A 1 8.16 -10.71 -12.42
N PHE A 2 8.14 -9.74 -11.48
CA PHE A 2 9.35 -9.27 -10.78
C PHE A 2 9.94 -10.22 -9.72
N ALA A 3 9.26 -11.32 -9.35
CA ALA A 3 9.70 -12.20 -8.27
C ALA A 3 10.33 -13.54 -8.72
N TYR A 4 10.17 -13.95 -9.99
CA TYR A 4 10.51 -15.31 -10.43
C TYR A 4 11.59 -15.40 -11.52
N GLY A 5 12.33 -14.32 -11.80
CA GLY A 5 13.47 -14.38 -12.74
C GLY A 5 13.09 -14.79 -14.17
N VAL A 6 11.82 -14.62 -14.55
CA VAL A 6 11.36 -14.82 -15.92
C VAL A 6 11.68 -13.56 -16.71
N ALA A 7 12.41 -13.73 -17.82
CA ALA A 7 12.76 -12.63 -18.71
C ALA A 7 11.49 -11.94 -19.21
N ALA A 8 11.51 -10.60 -19.27
CA ALA A 8 10.30 -9.80 -19.48
C ALA A 8 9.66 -10.05 -20.85
N ASP A 9 10.46 -10.47 -21.82
CA ASP A 9 10.10 -10.89 -23.17
C ASP A 9 9.32 -12.21 -23.20
N VAL A 10 9.64 -13.17 -22.33
CA VAL A 10 8.98 -14.48 -22.31
C VAL A 10 7.49 -14.36 -22.04
N VAL A 11 7.07 -13.40 -21.23
CA VAL A 11 5.63 -13.21 -20.97
C VAL A 11 4.93 -12.62 -22.19
N ASP A 12 5.58 -11.73 -22.93
CA ASP A 12 5.02 -11.13 -24.15
C ASP A 12 4.92 -12.18 -25.28
N ASP A 13 5.99 -12.96 -25.47
CA ASP A 13 6.09 -14.00 -26.51
C ASP A 13 5.18 -15.21 -26.26
N TYR A 14 4.92 -15.60 -25.01
CA TYR A 14 4.07 -16.77 -24.69
C TYR A 14 2.61 -16.41 -24.45
N VAL A 15 2.34 -15.26 -23.81
CA VAL A 15 0.99 -14.92 -23.34
C VAL A 15 0.29 -14.04 -24.38
N MET A 16 1.03 -13.33 -25.25
CA MET A 16 0.52 -12.47 -26.34
C MET A 16 -0.69 -11.61 -25.92
N ILE A 17 -0.69 -11.11 -24.68
CA ILE A 17 -1.74 -10.21 -24.19
C ILE A 17 -1.27 -8.79 -24.47
N GLY A 18 -1.97 -8.12 -25.39
CA GLY A 18 -1.73 -6.70 -25.65
C GLY A 18 -1.83 -5.86 -24.37
N GLU A 19 -1.01 -4.81 -24.29
CA GLU A 19 -0.89 -3.91 -23.13
C GLU A 19 -2.25 -3.47 -22.57
N SER A 20 -3.17 -3.08 -23.46
CA SER A 20 -4.53 -2.66 -23.10
C SER A 20 -5.34 -3.76 -22.40
N THR A 21 -5.23 -5.01 -22.86
CA THR A 21 -5.90 -6.17 -22.27
C THR A 21 -5.28 -6.56 -20.93
N SER A 22 -3.96 -6.44 -20.79
CA SER A 22 -3.26 -6.62 -19.51
C SER A 22 -3.74 -5.62 -18.46
N ILE A 23 -3.83 -4.34 -18.83
CA ILE A 23 -4.33 -3.27 -17.96
C ILE A 23 -5.78 -3.51 -17.56
N GLU A 24 -6.64 -3.86 -18.52
CA GLU A 24 -8.06 -4.13 -18.24
C GLU A 24 -8.24 -5.35 -17.33
N SER A 25 -7.46 -6.41 -17.54
CA SER A 25 -7.47 -7.60 -16.69
C SER A 25 -7.05 -7.28 -15.26
N LEU A 26 -6.00 -6.47 -15.09
CA LEU A 26 -5.56 -6.00 -13.78
C LEU A 26 -6.63 -5.15 -13.10
N ARG A 27 -7.29 -4.24 -13.84
CA ARG A 27 -8.39 -3.42 -13.29
C ARG A 27 -9.55 -4.28 -12.79
N ARG A 28 -9.93 -5.32 -13.53
CA ARG A 28 -10.99 -6.25 -13.12
C ARG A 28 -10.59 -7.07 -11.91
N PHE A 29 -9.35 -7.57 -11.87
CA PHE A 29 -8.82 -8.28 -10.72
C PHE A 29 -8.83 -7.41 -9.46
N LEU A 30 -8.28 -6.18 -9.55
CA LEU A 30 -8.28 -5.25 -8.43
C LEU A 30 -9.70 -4.90 -7.97
N ARG A 31 -10.65 -4.72 -8.90
CA ARG A 31 -12.05 -4.50 -8.54
C ARG A 31 -12.61 -5.69 -7.76
N ALA A 32 -12.38 -6.92 -8.21
CA ALA A 32 -12.82 -8.12 -7.49
C ALA A 32 -12.17 -8.23 -6.10
N VAL A 33 -10.89 -7.89 -5.97
CA VAL A 33 -10.21 -7.84 -4.66
C VAL A 33 -10.88 -6.81 -3.75
N VAL A 34 -11.17 -5.61 -4.25
CA VAL A 34 -11.87 -4.57 -3.48
C VAL A 34 -13.29 -5.00 -3.12
N GLU A 35 -14.02 -5.68 -4.01
CA GLU A 35 -15.37 -6.18 -3.72
C GLU A 35 -15.37 -7.28 -2.64
N VAL A 36 -14.37 -8.16 -2.66
CA VAL A 36 -14.28 -9.28 -1.71
C VAL A 36 -13.73 -8.83 -0.35
N PHE A 37 -12.71 -7.97 -0.35
CA PHE A 37 -11.93 -7.63 0.85
C PHE A 37 -12.15 -6.18 1.33
N GLY A 38 -12.82 -5.33 0.55
CA GLY A 38 -12.89 -3.90 0.83
C GLY A 38 -13.64 -3.58 2.12
N GLU A 39 -14.75 -4.27 2.38
CA GLU A 39 -15.53 -4.05 3.60
C GLU A 39 -14.75 -4.39 4.87
N GLU A 40 -13.92 -5.44 4.85
CA GLU A 40 -13.19 -5.90 6.03
C GLU A 40 -11.83 -5.21 6.19
N TYR A 41 -11.12 -4.96 5.09
CA TYR A 41 -9.71 -4.55 5.09
C TYR A 41 -9.44 -3.14 4.53
N LEU A 42 -10.38 -2.55 3.77
CA LEU A 42 -10.25 -1.18 3.27
C LEU A 42 -11.12 -0.18 4.04
N ARG A 43 -11.79 -0.63 5.12
CA ARG A 43 -12.51 0.25 6.05
C ARG A 43 -11.55 0.98 6.99
N SER A 44 -12.03 2.09 7.55
CA SER A 44 -11.33 2.72 8.68
C SER A 44 -11.41 1.81 9.94
N PRO A 45 -10.34 1.74 10.75
CA PRO A 45 -10.37 1.02 12.01
C PRO A 45 -11.45 1.60 12.93
N ASN A 46 -12.16 0.71 13.62
CA ASN A 46 -13.13 1.07 14.65
C ASN A 46 -12.43 1.15 16.03
N ASN A 47 -13.21 1.42 17.08
CA ASN A 47 -12.63 1.55 18.42
C ASN A 47 -12.06 0.23 18.99
N ASP A 48 -12.63 -0.91 18.60
CA ASP A 48 -12.17 -2.22 19.05
C ASP A 48 -10.85 -2.58 18.38
N ASP A 49 -10.75 -2.32 17.08
CA ASP A 49 -9.52 -2.43 16.29
C ASP A 49 -8.40 -1.59 16.90
N ASN A 50 -8.69 -0.32 17.18
CA ASN A 50 -7.72 0.59 17.79
C ASN A 50 -7.26 0.08 19.15
N SER A 51 -8.19 -0.38 20.00
CA SER A 51 -7.86 -0.89 21.33
C SER A 51 -6.97 -2.14 21.25
N ARG A 52 -7.30 -3.05 20.32
CA ARG A 52 -6.55 -4.27 20.05
C ARG A 52 -5.14 -3.97 19.52
N LEU A 53 -5.03 -3.08 18.53
CA LEU A 53 -3.76 -2.65 17.95
C LEU A 53 -2.86 -1.96 18.98
N LEU A 54 -3.42 -1.13 19.85
CA LEU A 54 -2.70 -0.48 20.95
C LEU A 54 -2.16 -1.50 21.96
N ALA A 55 -2.95 -2.50 22.34
CA ALA A 55 -2.50 -3.57 23.24
C ALA A 55 -1.37 -4.41 22.62
N GLN A 56 -1.42 -4.66 21.30
CA GLN A 56 -0.33 -5.32 20.58
C GLN A 56 0.93 -4.44 20.55
N GLY A 57 0.77 -3.14 20.29
CA GLY A 57 1.84 -2.15 20.35
C GLY A 57 2.52 -2.10 21.72
N GLU A 58 1.75 -2.04 22.80
CA GLU A 58 2.25 -2.10 24.18
C GLU A 58 3.07 -3.35 24.45
N THR A 59 2.56 -4.52 24.04
CA THR A 59 3.26 -5.81 24.20
C THR A 59 4.60 -5.83 23.45
N ARG A 60 4.69 -5.11 22.33
CA ARG A 60 5.92 -4.97 21.52
C ARG A 60 6.85 -3.84 22.01
N GLY A 61 6.46 -3.08 23.04
CA GLY A 61 7.26 -1.97 23.59
C GLY A 61 6.99 -0.61 22.95
N PHE A 62 5.88 -0.47 22.21
CA PHE A 62 5.45 0.76 21.55
C PHE A 62 4.11 1.27 22.14
N PRO A 63 4.09 1.73 23.40
CA PRO A 63 2.86 2.18 24.05
C PRO A 63 2.26 3.39 23.33
N GLY A 64 0.95 3.34 23.07
CA GLY A 64 0.23 4.43 22.40
C GLY A 64 0.40 4.48 20.87
N MET A 65 1.12 3.52 20.27
CA MET A 65 1.32 3.46 18.82
C MET A 65 0.36 2.46 18.16
N LEU A 66 -0.40 2.92 17.17
CA LEU A 66 -1.30 2.06 16.38
C LEU A 66 -0.57 1.30 15.27
N GLY A 67 0.70 1.59 14.99
CA GLY A 67 1.48 0.98 13.92
C GLY A 67 2.94 0.75 14.28
N SER A 68 3.63 -0.05 13.46
CA SER A 68 5.09 -0.19 13.54
C SER A 68 5.73 1.06 12.92
N ILE A 69 6.88 1.51 13.46
CA ILE A 69 7.63 2.70 13.00
C ILE A 69 8.22 2.54 11.57
N ASP A 70 7.84 1.51 10.82
CA ASP A 70 8.37 1.30 9.47
C ASP A 70 7.67 2.25 8.46
N CYS A 71 8.02 3.53 8.56
CA CYS A 71 7.65 4.57 7.63
C CYS A 71 8.60 4.51 6.45
N MET A 72 8.17 3.94 5.32
CA MET A 72 8.95 4.05 4.09
C MET A 72 8.71 5.41 3.44
N HIS A 73 9.79 6.16 3.20
CA HIS A 73 9.74 7.39 2.42
C HIS A 73 9.87 7.09 0.93
N TRP A 74 8.80 7.31 0.19
CA TRP A 74 8.79 7.12 -1.25
C TRP A 74 8.85 8.46 -1.96
N LYS A 75 9.92 8.71 -2.72
CA LYS A 75 9.99 9.88 -3.61
C LYS A 75 8.89 9.77 -4.66
N TRP A 76 8.01 10.75 -4.70
CA TRP A 76 6.93 10.78 -5.67
C TRP A 76 7.41 11.53 -6.92
N LYS A 77 7.69 10.81 -8.01
CA LYS A 77 8.23 11.42 -9.25
C LYS A 77 7.15 12.05 -10.14
N ASN A 78 5.92 11.53 -10.10
CA ASN A 78 4.80 11.92 -10.98
C ASN A 78 3.61 12.45 -10.16
N TYR A 79 3.86 13.37 -9.24
CA TYR A 79 2.81 13.96 -8.41
C TYR A 79 2.06 15.06 -9.14
N PRO A 80 0.75 15.25 -8.89
CA PRO A 80 0.03 16.38 -9.44
C PRO A 80 0.57 17.69 -8.84
N VAL A 81 0.92 18.66 -9.69
CA VAL A 81 1.51 19.95 -9.25
C VAL A 81 0.64 20.67 -8.22
N ALA A 82 -0.68 20.51 -8.30
CA ALA A 82 -1.63 21.09 -7.34
C ALA A 82 -1.42 20.62 -5.89
N TRP A 83 -0.72 19.50 -5.66
CA TRP A 83 -0.50 18.88 -4.34
C TRP A 83 0.96 19.00 -3.89
N LYS A 84 1.82 19.63 -4.70
CA LYS A 84 3.26 19.78 -4.47
C LYS A 84 3.57 20.30 -3.06
N CYS A 85 2.93 21.40 -2.67
CA CYS A 85 3.17 22.05 -1.38
C CYS A 85 2.73 21.22 -0.17
N GLN A 86 1.80 20.27 -0.34
CA GLN A 86 1.33 19.42 0.77
C GLN A 86 2.31 18.30 1.11
N TYR A 87 3.12 17.86 0.13
CA TYR A 87 4.03 16.73 0.27
C TYR A 87 5.52 17.10 0.18
N GLU A 88 5.83 18.38 0.00
CA GLU A 88 7.18 18.93 0.15
C GLU A 88 7.47 19.22 1.63
N ARG A 89 8.33 18.41 2.24
CA ARG A 89 8.81 18.63 3.60
C ARG A 89 9.92 19.69 3.54
N GLY A 90 9.76 20.81 4.24
CA GLY A 90 10.72 21.93 4.24
C GLY A 90 12.16 21.45 4.48
N GLY A 91 12.98 21.52 3.43
CA GLY A 91 14.38 21.07 3.41
C GLY A 91 14.71 19.97 2.37
N HIS A 92 13.70 19.24 1.87
CA HIS A 92 13.86 18.26 0.79
C HIS A 92 13.17 18.75 -0.49
N HIS A 93 13.92 18.84 -1.59
CA HIS A 93 13.43 19.34 -2.88
C HIS A 93 12.53 18.35 -3.65
N ASP A 94 12.34 17.14 -3.12
CA ASP A 94 11.51 16.11 -3.72
C ASP A 94 10.28 15.84 -2.82
N PRO A 95 9.05 15.91 -3.34
CA PRO A 95 7.89 15.51 -2.58
C PRO A 95 7.95 14.01 -2.28
N SER A 96 7.57 13.66 -1.06
CA SER A 96 7.60 12.29 -0.59
C SER A 96 6.27 11.91 0.04
N ILE A 97 5.83 10.69 -0.23
CA ILE A 97 4.69 10.08 0.48
C ILE A 97 5.28 9.21 1.58
N ILE A 98 4.73 9.34 2.78
CA ILE A 98 4.99 8.42 3.89
C ILE A 98 3.84 7.43 3.89
N LEU A 99 4.17 6.15 3.71
CA LEU A 99 3.22 5.07 3.91
C LEU A 99 3.45 4.51 5.31
N GLU A 100 2.45 4.65 6.17
CA GLU A 100 2.43 3.99 7.48
C GLU A 100 1.62 2.71 7.33
N VAL A 101 2.24 1.57 7.65
CA VAL A 101 1.56 0.27 7.62
C VAL A 101 1.42 -0.21 9.05
N VAL A 102 0.19 -0.41 9.47
CA VAL A 102 -0.14 -1.05 10.73
C VAL A 102 -0.09 -2.56 10.52
N THR A 103 0.82 -3.25 11.22
CA THR A 103 0.97 -4.71 11.14
C THR A 103 0.45 -5.38 12.42
N SER A 104 -0.73 -5.97 12.31
CA SER A 104 -1.27 -6.88 13.32
C SER A 104 -0.82 -8.33 13.04
N TYR A 105 -1.04 -9.23 14.00
CA TYR A 105 -0.74 -10.67 13.83
C TYR A 105 -1.77 -11.41 12.99
N ASP A 106 -3.00 -10.88 12.94
CA ASP A 106 -4.11 -11.34 12.13
C ASP A 106 -4.23 -10.44 10.90
N LEU A 107 -5.11 -10.78 9.98
CA LEU A 107 -5.34 -9.95 8.80
C LEU A 107 -6.19 -8.70 9.15
N LEU A 108 -6.80 -8.67 10.32
CA LEU A 108 -7.74 -7.63 10.73
C LEU A 108 -7.01 -6.31 10.99
N ILE A 109 -7.57 -5.22 10.45
CA ILE A 109 -7.32 -3.84 10.88
C ILE A 109 -8.28 -3.57 12.02
#